data_AF-A0A8S0Y018-F1
#
_entry.id   AF-A0A8S0Y018-F1
#
_cell.length_a   1.000
_cell.length_b   1.000
_cell.length_c   1.000
_cell.angle_alpha   90.00
_cell.angle_beta   90.00
_cell.angle_gamma   90.00
#
_symmetry.space_group_name_H-M   'P 1'
#
loop_
_entity.id
_entity.type
_entity.pdbx_description
1 polymer ?
#
loop_
_entity_poly.entity_id
_entity_poly.type
_entity_poly.pdbx_seq_one_letter_code
_entity_poly.pdbx_strand_id
1 'polypeptide(L)'
;MSAPSSSGYPDVRAASALVSTMLSRPSYLSPFALDCLANASDRGGPIPPSSPTLPVGDASHLPAPTPVSQDSNTTIVSAHAVSEYEKVTYYNGIAEEGEHPDLLYRTGSDKYPWIKPAADRQDHLPTKSLRQVHGTPLNKVWNTVGLQVCELVKSAVGTRFSIDPARFATCIHGQEGESTLGPVVIWVAVSPGSTSADTAHEASLAILELLWKNGIKDVEVEWCEAVTFRMGDPARGVW
;
A
#
# COMPACT_ATOMS: atom_id res chain seq x y z
N MET A 1 -14.55 -39.39 33.01
CA MET A 1 -13.32 -38.75 32.49
C MET A 1 -13.77 -37.77 31.43
N SER A 2 -13.73 -36.48 31.76
CA SER A 2 -14.34 -35.39 31.01
C SER A 2 -13.27 -34.65 30.20
N ALA A 3 -13.61 -34.27 28.97
CA ALA A 3 -12.80 -33.39 28.13
C ALA A 3 -13.02 -31.91 28.49
N PRO A 4 -12.00 -31.02 28.43
CA PRO A 4 -12.21 -29.57 28.34
C PRO A 4 -12.28 -29.17 26.85
N SER A 5 -13.33 -28.48 26.39
CA SER A 5 -13.68 -27.04 26.55
C SER A 5 -12.96 -26.14 25.53
N SER A 6 -13.77 -25.32 24.86
CA SER A 6 -13.58 -24.62 23.59
C SER A 6 -12.70 -23.36 23.59
N SER A 7 -12.34 -22.97 22.36
CA SER A 7 -12.41 -21.60 21.81
C SER A 7 -11.25 -20.63 22.10
N GLY A 8 -10.44 -20.41 21.06
CA GLY A 8 -9.54 -19.27 20.92
C GLY A 8 -9.41 -18.86 19.46
N TYR A 9 -10.53 -18.74 18.74
CA TYR A 9 -10.58 -18.00 17.48
C TYR A 9 -10.78 -16.51 17.82
N PRO A 10 -10.09 -15.56 17.19
CA PRO A 10 -10.37 -14.16 17.38
C PRO A 10 -11.83 -13.87 16.99
N ASP A 11 -12.48 -13.12 17.87
CA ASP A 11 -13.89 -12.77 17.80
C ASP A 11 -14.15 -11.95 16.53
N VAL A 12 -14.88 -12.57 15.58
CA VAL A 12 -15.41 -11.97 14.34
C VAL A 12 -16.20 -10.67 14.60
N ARG A 13 -16.59 -10.39 15.85
CA ARG A 13 -17.24 -9.14 16.26
C ARG A 13 -16.29 -7.95 16.40
N ALA A 14 -14.98 -8.15 16.59
CA ALA A 14 -14.03 -7.07 16.79
C ALA A 14 -13.66 -6.35 15.47
N ALA A 15 -13.42 -7.11 14.39
CA ALA A 15 -13.26 -6.58 13.03
C ALA A 15 -14.53 -5.85 12.55
N SER A 16 -15.71 -6.39 12.92
CA SER A 16 -17.00 -5.76 12.65
C SER A 16 -17.18 -4.42 13.35
N ALA A 17 -16.66 -4.23 14.57
CA ALA A 17 -16.82 -2.98 15.33
C ALA A 17 -16.00 -1.81 14.77
N LEU A 18 -14.81 -2.06 14.22
CA LEU A 18 -13.95 -1.03 13.61
C LEU A 18 -14.49 -0.59 12.24
N VAL A 19 -14.86 -1.57 11.41
CA VAL A 19 -15.56 -1.36 10.14
C VAL A 19 -16.89 -0.64 10.38
N SER A 20 -17.66 -1.01 11.41
CA SER A 20 -18.91 -0.33 11.78
C SER A 20 -18.71 1.11 12.26
N THR A 21 -17.62 1.39 12.99
CA THR A 21 -17.28 2.76 13.43
C THR A 21 -16.86 3.65 12.25
N MET A 22 -16.11 3.12 11.28
CA MET A 22 -15.69 3.85 10.08
C MET A 22 -16.81 3.98 9.04
N LEU A 23 -17.67 2.97 8.90
CA LEU A 23 -18.88 2.98 8.06
C LEU A 23 -19.99 3.88 8.61
N SER A 24 -19.97 4.23 9.90
CA SER A 24 -20.95 5.12 10.52
C SER A 24 -20.86 6.59 10.07
N ARG A 25 -19.82 6.95 9.28
CA ARG A 25 -19.61 8.31 8.73
C ARG A 25 -19.19 8.27 7.25
N PRO A 26 -20.08 7.81 6.35
CA PRO A 26 -19.76 7.47 4.96
C PRO A 26 -19.54 8.66 4.01
N SER A 27 -19.57 9.90 4.49
CA SER A 27 -19.61 11.08 3.63
C SER A 27 -18.26 11.55 3.07
N TYR A 28 -17.12 10.95 3.45
CA TYR A 28 -15.80 11.50 3.09
C TYR A 28 -14.68 10.47 2.82
N LEU A 29 -14.97 9.17 2.81
CA LEU A 29 -14.07 8.16 2.23
C LEU A 29 -14.77 7.58 1.02
N SER A 30 -14.06 7.37 -0.08
CA SER A 30 -14.65 6.67 -1.20
C SER A 30 -15.08 5.26 -0.72
N PRO A 31 -16.26 4.75 -1.13
CA PRO A 31 -16.65 3.35 -0.86
C PRO A 31 -15.57 2.33 -1.26
N PHE A 32 -14.69 2.74 -2.18
CA PHE A 32 -13.52 1.99 -2.62
C PHE A 32 -12.40 1.93 -1.58
N ALA A 33 -12.04 3.03 -0.90
CA ALA A 33 -11.00 3.01 0.13
C ALA A 33 -11.36 2.06 1.28
N LEU A 34 -12.66 1.99 1.60
CA LEU A 34 -13.21 1.06 2.56
C LEU A 34 -13.12 -0.41 2.08
N ASP A 35 -13.36 -0.64 0.79
CA ASP A 35 -13.22 -1.96 0.16
C ASP A 35 -11.75 -2.42 0.12
N CYS A 36 -10.80 -1.51 -0.17
CA CYS A 36 -9.37 -1.82 -0.13
C CYS A 36 -8.87 -2.18 1.27
N LEU A 37 -9.36 -1.49 2.31
CA LEU A 37 -9.01 -1.78 3.71
C LEU A 37 -9.62 -3.10 4.21
N ALA A 38 -10.84 -3.44 3.77
CA ALA A 38 -11.53 -4.66 4.21
C ALA A 38 -11.00 -5.95 3.57
N ASN A 39 -10.45 -5.89 2.35
CA ASN A 39 -10.05 -7.08 1.58
C ASN A 39 -8.59 -7.46 1.71
N ALA A 40 -7.75 -6.58 2.25
CA ALA A 40 -6.39 -6.96 2.56
C ALA A 40 -6.33 -8.03 3.66
N SER A 41 -7.44 -8.26 4.37
CA SER A 41 -7.66 -9.36 5.31
C SER A 41 -7.93 -10.74 4.73
N ASP A 42 -8.13 -10.86 3.41
CA ASP A 42 -8.51 -12.13 2.78
C ASP A 42 -7.32 -12.90 2.16
N ARG A 43 -6.07 -12.58 2.58
CA ARG A 43 -4.86 -13.29 2.13
C ARG A 43 -4.69 -14.66 2.81
N GLY A 44 -5.55 -15.61 2.44
CA GLY A 44 -5.35 -17.04 2.68
C GLY A 44 -5.23 -17.82 1.37
N GLY A 45 -4.07 -17.77 0.70
CA GLY A 45 -3.83 -18.50 -0.56
C GLY A 45 -2.43 -19.14 -0.65
N PRO A 46 -2.28 -20.30 -1.32
CA PRO A 46 -1.16 -21.21 -1.08
C PRO A 46 0.18 -20.75 -1.68
N ILE A 47 1.24 -20.99 -0.90
CA ILE A 47 2.64 -20.81 -1.27
C ILE A 47 2.95 -21.58 -2.57
N PRO A 48 3.56 -20.97 -3.60
CA PRO A 48 3.98 -21.70 -4.80
C PRO A 48 5.12 -22.68 -4.46
N PRO A 49 5.12 -23.91 -5.00
CA PRO A 49 6.08 -24.95 -4.65
C PRO A 49 7.48 -24.65 -5.19
N SER A 50 8.48 -25.01 -4.39
CA SER A 50 9.91 -24.90 -4.66
C SER A 50 10.35 -25.49 -6.01
N SER A 51 11.32 -24.80 -6.63
CA SER A 51 11.97 -25.11 -7.91
C SER A 51 12.38 -26.58 -8.12
N PRO A 52 12.44 -27.07 -9.37
CA PRO A 52 12.73 -28.47 -9.67
C PRO A 52 14.24 -28.79 -9.58
N THR A 53 14.53 -29.89 -8.89
CA THR A 53 15.82 -30.59 -8.91
C THR A 53 16.07 -31.19 -10.30
N LEU A 54 17.19 -30.88 -10.94
CA LEU A 54 17.66 -31.57 -12.16
C LEU A 54 18.57 -32.76 -11.82
N PRO A 55 18.59 -33.82 -12.65
CA PRO A 55 19.25 -35.09 -12.34
C PRO A 55 20.75 -35.07 -12.64
N VAL A 56 21.45 -35.95 -11.91
CA VAL A 56 22.87 -36.30 -12.05
C VAL A 56 23.11 -37.02 -13.38
N GLY A 57 24.12 -36.56 -14.14
CA GLY A 57 24.67 -37.23 -15.31
C GLY A 57 26.15 -36.91 -15.45
N ASP A 58 26.97 -37.96 -15.49
CA ASP A 58 28.42 -37.99 -15.29
C ASP A 58 29.25 -37.69 -16.57
N ALA A 59 30.54 -37.45 -16.35
CA ALA A 59 31.64 -36.89 -17.13
C ALA A 59 31.82 -37.26 -18.62
N SER A 60 32.41 -36.32 -19.40
CA SER A 60 33.80 -36.43 -19.90
C SER A 60 34.27 -35.25 -20.78
N HIS A 61 35.31 -34.56 -20.29
CA HIS A 61 36.45 -33.93 -21.00
C HIS A 61 36.26 -32.83 -22.09
N LEU A 62 36.82 -31.66 -21.73
CA LEU A 62 37.10 -30.36 -22.41
C LEU A 62 37.97 -30.46 -23.72
N PRO A 63 38.29 -29.37 -24.48
CA PRO A 63 38.14 -27.92 -24.19
C PRO A 63 37.72 -26.96 -25.34
N ALA A 64 37.16 -25.78 -24.99
CA ALA A 64 37.62 -24.43 -25.39
C ALA A 64 36.71 -23.35 -24.74
N PRO A 65 37.25 -22.23 -24.21
CA PRO A 65 36.46 -21.23 -23.49
C PRO A 65 35.80 -20.28 -24.48
N THR A 66 34.49 -20.37 -24.63
CA THR A 66 33.67 -19.25 -25.13
C THR A 66 33.26 -18.41 -23.92
N PRO A 67 33.42 -17.08 -23.96
CA PRO A 67 32.87 -16.23 -22.92
C PRO A 67 31.34 -16.33 -23.02
N VAL A 68 30.75 -17.11 -22.13
CA VAL A 68 29.33 -17.08 -21.84
C VAL A 68 29.00 -15.66 -21.39
N SER A 69 28.15 -14.97 -22.15
CA SER A 69 27.41 -13.82 -21.64
C SER A 69 26.78 -14.25 -20.33
N GLN A 70 27.33 -13.75 -19.23
CA GLN A 70 26.56 -13.62 -18.01
C GLN A 70 25.48 -12.60 -18.32
N ASP A 71 24.30 -13.08 -18.73
CA ASP A 71 23.05 -12.35 -18.53
C ASP A 71 22.88 -12.17 -17.03
N SER A 72 23.60 -11.17 -16.51
CA SER A 72 23.25 -10.53 -15.27
C SER A 72 21.93 -9.83 -15.59
N ASN A 73 20.83 -10.52 -15.34
CA ASN A 73 19.52 -9.90 -15.27
C ASN A 73 19.48 -9.04 -14.01
N THR A 74 20.35 -8.03 -13.96
CA THR A 74 20.34 -6.95 -12.99
C THR A 74 19.09 -6.17 -13.32
N THR A 75 17.97 -6.55 -12.73
CA THR A 75 16.76 -5.74 -12.76
C THR A 75 17.17 -4.37 -12.22
N ILE A 76 17.23 -3.38 -13.12
CA ILE A 76 17.50 -2.00 -12.73
C ILE A 76 16.34 -1.60 -11.84
N VAL A 77 16.59 -1.55 -10.53
CA VAL A 77 15.62 -1.02 -9.57
C VAL A 77 15.46 0.46 -9.90
N SER A 78 14.21 0.88 -10.15
CA SER A 78 13.88 2.28 -10.41
C SER A 78 14.48 3.18 -9.33
N ALA A 79 14.99 4.34 -9.72
CA ALA A 79 15.53 5.33 -8.78
C ALA A 79 14.46 5.90 -7.82
N HIS A 80 13.18 5.70 -8.14
CA HIS A 80 12.03 6.15 -7.37
C HIS A 80 11.40 5.03 -6.54
N ALA A 81 11.84 3.79 -6.69
CA ALA A 81 11.34 2.68 -5.90
C ALA A 81 11.79 2.81 -4.44
N VAL A 82 10.86 2.54 -3.51
CA VAL A 82 11.20 2.38 -2.10
C VAL A 82 11.90 1.05 -1.87
N SER A 83 12.60 0.91 -0.74
CA SER A 83 13.22 -0.38 -0.39
C SER A 83 12.14 -1.44 -0.15
N GLU A 84 12.43 -2.72 -0.44
CA GLU A 84 11.50 -3.82 -0.18
C GLU A 84 11.01 -3.86 1.28
N TYR A 85 11.89 -3.54 2.23
CA TYR A 85 11.50 -3.51 3.63
C TYR A 85 10.55 -2.33 3.92
N GLU A 86 10.82 -1.14 3.37
CA GLU A 86 9.89 -0.01 3.51
C GLU A 86 8.55 -0.32 2.85
N LYS A 87 8.55 -0.88 1.64
CA LYS A 87 7.35 -1.29 0.89
C LYS A 87 6.35 -2.06 1.77
N VAL A 88 6.83 -3.10 2.44
CA VAL A 88 5.99 -4.03 3.22
C VAL A 88 5.84 -3.64 4.70
N THR A 89 6.37 -2.50 5.14
CA THR A 89 6.24 -2.09 6.56
C THR A 89 5.79 -0.66 6.74
N TYR A 90 5.77 0.17 5.69
CA TYR A 90 5.46 1.59 5.80
C TYR A 90 4.10 1.85 6.42
N TYR A 91 3.08 1.06 6.06
CA TYR A 91 1.70 1.19 6.53
C TYR A 91 1.36 0.29 7.72
N ASN A 92 2.36 -0.24 8.42
CA ASN A 92 2.17 -1.06 9.62
C ASN A 92 1.16 -0.42 10.59
N GLY A 93 0.20 -1.20 11.10
CA GLY A 93 -0.83 -0.75 12.04
C GLY A 93 -2.08 -0.12 11.44
N ILE A 94 -2.15 0.08 10.11
CA ILE A 94 -3.39 0.55 9.44
C ILE A 94 -4.45 -0.56 9.36
N ALA A 95 -3.99 -1.80 9.20
CA ALA A 95 -4.79 -3.01 9.19
C ALA A 95 -4.12 -4.05 10.11
N GLU A 96 -4.71 -5.25 10.22
CA GLU A 96 -4.06 -6.35 10.93
C GLU A 96 -2.74 -6.74 10.25
N GLU A 97 -1.94 -7.54 10.94
CA GLU A 97 -0.57 -7.84 10.52
C GLU A 97 -0.54 -8.52 9.14
N GLY A 98 0.21 -7.93 8.19
CA GLY A 98 0.31 -8.43 6.82
C GLY A 98 -0.82 -8.01 5.89
N GLU A 99 -1.78 -7.22 6.37
CA GLU A 99 -2.98 -6.80 5.65
C GLU A 99 -2.99 -5.31 5.31
N HIS A 100 -1.93 -4.57 5.60
CA HIS A 100 -1.86 -3.19 5.11
C HIS A 100 -1.40 -3.21 3.63
N PRO A 101 -1.74 -2.19 2.83
CA PRO A 101 -1.26 -2.13 1.46
C PRO A 101 0.26 -1.98 1.39
N ASP A 102 0.83 -2.37 0.25
CA ASP A 102 2.26 -2.21 -0.02
C ASP A 102 2.52 -0.79 -0.52
N LEU A 103 3.54 -0.11 0.03
CA LEU A 103 3.94 1.20 -0.48
C LEU A 103 4.68 1.05 -1.82
N LEU A 104 4.22 1.74 -2.85
CA LEU A 104 4.85 1.77 -4.16
C LEU A 104 5.80 2.97 -4.31
N TYR A 105 5.34 4.16 -3.93
CA TYR A 105 6.05 5.42 -4.13
C TYR A 105 5.53 6.48 -3.18
N ARG A 106 6.38 7.42 -2.75
CA ARG A 106 5.96 8.62 -2.01
C ARG A 106 6.85 9.83 -2.31
N THR A 107 6.24 11.00 -2.44
CA THR A 107 6.96 12.26 -2.71
C THR A 107 7.77 12.74 -1.51
N GLY A 108 7.33 12.38 -0.30
CA GLY A 108 7.95 12.81 0.95
C GLY A 108 9.24 12.08 1.33
N SER A 109 9.80 11.23 0.47
CA SER A 109 11.00 10.41 0.78
C SER A 109 12.19 11.24 1.25
N ASP A 110 12.49 12.34 0.59
CA ASP A 110 13.64 13.19 0.92
C ASP A 110 13.40 14.03 2.19
N LYS A 111 12.17 14.51 2.37
CA LYS A 111 11.79 15.38 3.49
C LYS A 111 11.56 14.60 4.78
N TYR A 112 11.05 13.39 4.66
CA TYR A 112 10.70 12.49 5.76
C TYR A 112 11.28 11.11 5.45
N PRO A 113 12.60 10.90 5.65
CA PRO A 113 13.22 9.62 5.39
C PRO A 113 12.61 8.56 6.28
N TRP A 114 12.34 7.39 5.70
CA TRP A 114 11.86 6.24 6.47
C TRP A 114 13.08 5.57 7.13
N ILE A 115 13.00 5.37 8.44
CA ILE A 115 14.11 4.85 9.23
C ILE A 115 13.81 3.40 9.56
N LYS A 116 14.64 2.50 9.02
CA LYS A 116 14.59 1.09 9.37
C LYS A 116 14.89 0.90 10.85
N PRO A 117 14.02 0.21 11.63
CA PRO A 117 14.36 -0.18 12.98
C PRO A 117 15.62 -1.03 13.00
N ALA A 118 16.43 -0.90 14.05
CA ALA A 118 17.58 -1.77 14.26
C ALA A 118 17.12 -3.24 14.34
N ALA A 119 17.97 -4.18 13.91
CA ALA A 119 17.59 -5.59 13.77
C ALA A 119 17.14 -6.24 15.09
N ASP A 120 17.65 -5.77 16.22
CA ASP A 120 17.29 -6.16 17.59
C ASP A 120 16.01 -5.49 18.11
N ARG A 121 15.38 -4.63 17.30
CA ARG A 121 14.24 -3.77 17.68
C ARG A 121 13.09 -3.84 16.67
N GLN A 122 12.88 -5.02 16.07
CA GLN A 122 11.77 -5.24 15.13
C GLN A 122 10.40 -4.98 15.79
N ASP A 123 10.27 -5.27 17.09
CA ASP A 123 9.10 -4.96 17.91
C ASP A 123 8.82 -3.45 18.06
N HIS A 124 9.77 -2.59 17.64
CA HIS A 124 9.65 -1.14 17.65
C HIS A 124 9.27 -0.54 16.29
N LEU A 125 8.77 -1.34 15.35
CA LEU A 125 8.27 -0.83 14.09
C LEU A 125 7.15 0.21 14.35
N PRO A 126 7.26 1.44 13.82
CA PRO A 126 6.23 2.44 14.03
C PRO A 126 4.87 1.97 13.52
N THR A 127 3.81 2.27 14.26
CA THR A 127 2.43 1.99 13.84
C THR A 127 1.79 3.27 13.31
N LYS A 128 1.09 3.15 12.18
CA LYS A 128 0.32 4.22 11.54
C LYS A 128 -1.15 3.98 11.77
N SER A 129 -1.87 5.08 11.98
CA SER A 129 -3.32 5.10 11.94
C SER A 129 -3.80 6.13 10.92
N LEU A 130 -4.77 5.73 10.10
CA LEU A 130 -5.38 6.61 9.12
C LEU A 130 -6.22 7.69 9.83
N ARG A 131 -6.06 8.94 9.40
CA ARG A 131 -6.74 10.12 9.92
C ARG A 131 -7.39 10.89 8.77
N GLN A 132 -8.59 11.41 9.02
CA GLN A 132 -9.31 12.23 8.05
C GLN A 132 -8.67 13.61 7.91
N VAL A 133 -8.63 14.12 6.68
CA VAL A 133 -8.22 15.48 6.37
C VAL A 133 -9.41 16.42 6.54
N HIS A 134 -9.33 17.33 7.49
CA HIS A 134 -10.37 18.32 7.75
C HIS A 134 -9.77 19.70 8.05
N GLY A 135 -10.54 20.77 7.78
CA GLY A 135 -10.14 22.13 8.09
C GLY A 135 -8.94 22.66 7.29
N THR A 136 -8.51 21.96 6.23
CA THR A 136 -7.35 22.35 5.42
C THR A 136 -7.77 23.14 4.17
N PRO A 137 -6.86 23.91 3.55
CA PRO A 137 -7.12 24.52 2.24
C PRO A 137 -7.57 23.51 1.18
N LEU A 138 -7.06 22.27 1.23
CA LEU A 138 -7.43 21.21 0.29
C LEU A 138 -8.94 20.91 0.34
N ASN A 139 -9.54 20.87 1.53
CA ASN A 139 -10.97 20.59 1.69
C ASN A 139 -11.87 21.58 0.94
N LYS A 140 -11.42 22.83 0.77
CA LYS A 140 -12.20 23.89 0.10
C LYS A 140 -12.28 23.70 -1.41
N VAL A 141 -11.30 23.02 -1.99
CA VAL A 141 -11.14 22.88 -3.45
C VAL A 141 -11.27 21.43 -3.94
N TRP A 142 -11.27 20.45 -3.03
CA TRP A 142 -11.19 19.02 -3.36
C TRP A 142 -12.30 18.53 -4.29
N ASN A 143 -13.53 19.03 -4.15
CA ASN A 143 -14.63 18.61 -5.03
C ASN A 143 -14.38 18.92 -6.52
N THR A 144 -13.54 19.91 -6.82
CA THR A 144 -13.16 20.28 -8.19
C THR A 144 -11.78 19.73 -8.54
N VAL A 145 -10.78 19.98 -7.70
CA VAL A 145 -9.39 19.58 -7.96
C VAL A 145 -9.23 18.05 -7.88
N GLY A 146 -9.97 17.38 -7.01
CA GLY A 146 -9.97 15.92 -6.91
C GLY A 146 -10.40 15.24 -8.21
N LEU A 147 -11.37 15.81 -8.95
CA LEU A 147 -11.75 15.29 -10.27
C LEU A 147 -10.62 15.44 -11.29
N GLN A 148 -9.87 16.54 -11.23
CA GLN A 148 -8.72 16.75 -12.11
C GLN A 148 -7.56 15.80 -11.76
N VAL A 149 -7.34 15.54 -10.47
CA VAL A 149 -6.41 14.51 -9.99
C VAL A 149 -6.83 13.12 -10.48
N CYS A 150 -8.13 12.78 -10.46
CA CYS A 150 -8.62 11.52 -11.03
C CYS A 150 -8.22 11.37 -12.50
N GLU A 151 -8.37 12.40 -13.32
CA GLU A 151 -8.00 12.33 -14.74
C GLU A 151 -6.49 12.17 -14.94
N LEU A 152 -5.65 12.82 -14.12
CA LEU A 152 -4.20 12.61 -14.14
C LEU A 152 -3.83 11.17 -13.80
N VAL A 153 -4.38 10.63 -12.70
CA VAL A 153 -4.12 9.24 -12.28
C VAL A 153 -4.62 8.25 -13.33
N LYS A 154 -5.83 8.45 -13.85
CA LYS A 154 -6.41 7.63 -14.91
C LYS A 154 -5.56 7.60 -16.17
N SER A 155 -5.04 8.76 -16.59
CA SER A 155 -4.14 8.85 -17.75
C SER A 155 -2.81 8.13 -17.50
N ALA A 156 -2.33 8.10 -16.26
CA ALA A 156 -1.07 7.46 -15.91
C ALA A 156 -1.18 5.94 -15.81
N VAL A 157 -2.22 5.41 -15.15
CA VAL A 157 -2.30 3.97 -14.85
C VAL A 157 -3.22 3.17 -15.77
N GLY A 158 -4.16 3.82 -16.48
CA GLY A 158 -5.07 3.19 -17.45
C GLY A 158 -5.98 2.08 -16.88
N THR A 159 -5.89 1.81 -15.58
CA THR A 159 -6.53 0.71 -14.87
C THR A 159 -7.29 1.27 -13.67
N ARG A 160 -7.68 0.40 -12.74
CA ARG A 160 -8.49 0.79 -11.59
C ARG A 160 -7.64 1.39 -10.48
N PHE A 161 -8.15 2.45 -9.88
CA PHE A 161 -7.52 3.17 -8.79
C PHE A 161 -8.54 3.81 -7.85
N SER A 162 -8.09 4.29 -6.69
CA SER A 162 -8.75 5.37 -5.94
C SER A 162 -7.79 6.47 -5.56
N ILE A 163 -8.38 7.59 -5.18
CA ILE A 163 -7.70 8.72 -4.59
C ILE A 163 -8.48 9.18 -3.35
N ASP A 164 -7.79 9.36 -2.24
CA ASP A 164 -8.41 9.84 -1.01
C ASP A 164 -7.44 10.79 -0.29
N PRO A 165 -7.89 11.99 0.15
CA PRO A 165 -7.11 12.82 1.04
C PRO A 165 -6.97 12.14 2.41
N ALA A 166 -5.75 11.88 2.81
CA ALA A 166 -5.41 11.19 4.04
C ALA A 166 -4.40 11.96 4.90
N ARG A 167 -4.35 11.62 6.18
CA ARG A 167 -3.21 11.86 7.06
C ARG A 167 -2.89 10.56 7.78
N PHE A 168 -1.62 10.37 8.11
CA PHE A 168 -1.20 9.25 8.94
C PHE A 168 -0.68 9.78 10.26
N ALA A 169 -1.25 9.32 11.37
CA ALA A 169 -0.65 9.52 12.69
C ALA A 169 0.28 8.33 12.96
N THR A 170 1.54 8.62 13.27
CA THR A 170 2.57 7.60 13.53
C THR A 170 2.88 7.57 15.03
N CYS A 171 2.75 6.40 15.64
CA CYS A 171 3.13 6.11 17.02
C CYS A 171 4.40 5.25 17.01
N ILE A 172 5.36 5.59 17.86
CA ILE A 172 6.58 4.79 18.04
C ILE A 172 6.44 3.97 19.32
N HIS A 173 6.78 2.68 19.25
CA HIS A 173 6.72 1.79 20.40
C HIS A 173 7.60 2.31 21.55
N GLY A 174 7.05 2.37 22.77
CA GLY A 174 7.72 2.94 23.95
C GLY A 174 7.49 4.44 24.16
N GLN A 175 6.72 5.10 23.28
CA GLN A 175 6.30 6.49 23.41
C GLN A 175 4.77 6.59 23.47
N GLU A 176 4.19 5.80 24.39
CA GLU A 176 2.74 5.63 24.52
C GLU A 176 2.05 6.97 24.81
N GLY A 177 1.10 7.34 23.94
CA GLY A 177 0.37 8.61 24.02
C GLY A 177 0.92 9.75 23.15
N GLU A 178 2.08 9.59 22.52
CA GLU A 178 2.67 10.61 21.62
C GLU A 178 2.65 10.11 20.17
N SER A 179 1.66 10.56 19.40
CA SER A 179 1.58 10.30 17.96
C SER A 179 1.96 11.53 17.18
N THR A 180 2.85 11.40 16.21
CA THR A 180 3.17 12.48 15.27
C THR A 180 2.18 12.44 14.11
N LEU A 181 1.45 13.53 13.89
CA LEU A 181 0.55 13.66 12.75
C LEU A 181 1.33 14.07 11.49
N GLY A 182 1.32 13.21 10.48
CA GLY A 182 1.95 13.47 9.19
C GLY A 182 1.29 14.58 8.36
N PRO A 183 1.90 14.94 7.22
CA PRO A 183 1.34 15.92 6.28
C PRO A 183 0.02 15.42 5.69
N VAL A 184 -0.71 16.32 5.03
CA VAL A 184 -1.82 15.91 4.16
C VAL A 184 -1.23 15.13 2.98
N VAL A 185 -1.84 14.00 2.66
CA VAL A 185 -1.43 13.10 1.58
C VAL A 185 -2.59 12.94 0.62
N ILE A 186 -2.35 13.04 -0.68
CA ILE A 186 -3.22 12.41 -1.69
C ILE A 186 -2.80 10.95 -1.75
N TRP A 187 -3.61 10.07 -1.16
CA TRP A 187 -3.33 8.65 -1.09
C TRP A 187 -3.96 7.95 -2.28
N VAL A 188 -3.13 7.36 -3.13
CA VAL A 188 -3.52 6.74 -4.40
C VAL A 188 -3.34 5.24 -4.29
N ALA A 189 -4.44 4.50 -4.30
CA ALA A 189 -4.41 3.04 -4.31
C ALA A 189 -4.58 2.53 -5.73
N VAL A 190 -3.71 1.61 -6.16
CA VAL A 190 -3.72 0.98 -7.48
C VAL A 190 -3.68 -0.53 -7.36
N SER A 191 -4.09 -1.23 -8.41
CA SER A 191 -3.95 -2.69 -8.47
C SER A 191 -2.47 -3.11 -8.40
N PRO A 192 -2.12 -4.22 -7.73
CA PRO A 192 -0.74 -4.70 -7.69
C PRO A 192 -0.18 -4.95 -9.08
N GLY A 193 1.05 -4.50 -9.32
CA GLY A 193 1.77 -4.62 -10.60
C GLY A 193 1.19 -3.77 -11.74
N SER A 194 0.18 -2.95 -11.50
CA SER A 194 -0.48 -2.16 -12.56
C SER A 194 0.26 -0.88 -12.94
N THR A 195 1.21 -0.43 -12.12
CA THR A 195 2.01 0.76 -12.40
C THR A 195 3.42 0.63 -11.80
N SER A 196 4.35 1.45 -12.27
CA SER A 196 5.74 1.48 -11.77
C SER A 196 5.98 2.68 -10.86
N ALA A 197 7.03 2.62 -10.04
CA ALA A 197 7.45 3.75 -9.21
C ALA A 197 7.80 5.00 -10.06
N ASP A 198 8.39 4.83 -11.24
CA ASP A 198 8.67 5.93 -12.18
C ASP A 198 7.37 6.58 -12.69
N THR A 199 6.37 5.76 -13.05
CA THR A 199 5.06 6.27 -13.50
C THR A 199 4.35 7.02 -12.37
N ALA A 200 4.41 6.46 -11.15
CA ALA A 200 3.87 7.10 -9.95
C ALA A 200 4.59 8.41 -9.63
N HIS A 201 5.92 8.48 -9.84
CA HIS A 201 6.71 9.69 -9.69
C HIS A 201 6.24 10.80 -10.63
N GLU A 202 6.21 10.53 -11.94
CA GLU A 202 5.79 11.51 -12.95
C GLU A 202 4.35 11.99 -12.74
N ALA A 203 3.42 11.06 -12.45
CA ALA A 203 2.05 11.40 -12.13
C ALA A 203 1.95 12.28 -10.88
N SER A 204 2.78 12.01 -9.86
CA SER A 204 2.82 12.81 -8.63
C SER A 204 3.31 14.23 -8.88
N LEU A 205 4.29 14.43 -9.77
CA LEU A 205 4.74 15.77 -10.14
C LEU A 205 3.61 16.59 -10.78
N ALA A 206 2.85 15.98 -11.69
CA ALA A 206 1.68 16.63 -12.30
C ALA A 206 0.58 16.94 -11.27
N ILE A 207 0.31 16.03 -10.32
CA ILE A 207 -0.64 16.24 -9.23
C ILE A 207 -0.19 17.40 -8.33
N LEU A 208 1.08 17.43 -7.92
CA LEU A 208 1.62 18.49 -7.08
C LEU A 208 1.60 19.85 -7.78
N GLU A 209 1.93 19.91 -9.06
CA GLU A 209 1.84 21.15 -9.85
C GLU A 209 0.38 21.66 -9.92
N LEU A 210 -0.57 20.75 -10.16
CA LEU A 210 -1.99 21.08 -10.17
C LEU A 210 -2.45 21.63 -8.82
N LEU A 211 -2.10 20.97 -7.73
CA LEU A 211 -2.43 21.40 -6.36
C LEU A 211 -1.83 22.78 -6.07
N TRP A 212 -0.57 22.99 -6.45
CA TRP A 212 0.13 24.26 -6.27
C TRP A 212 -0.55 25.42 -7.02
N LYS A 213 -0.96 25.20 -8.28
CA LYS A 213 -1.73 26.19 -9.08
C LYS A 213 -3.07 26.56 -8.43
N ASN A 214 -3.63 25.66 -7.61
CA ASN A 214 -4.85 25.88 -6.84
C ASN A 214 -4.60 26.38 -5.40
N GLY A 215 -3.37 26.82 -5.10
CA GLY A 215 -3.01 27.40 -3.80
C GLY A 215 -2.74 26.37 -2.70
N ILE A 216 -2.61 25.09 -3.05
CA ILE A 216 -2.35 24.00 -2.11
C ILE A 216 -0.87 23.62 -2.19
N LYS A 217 -0.10 23.92 -1.14
CA LYS A 217 1.38 23.78 -1.15
C LYS A 217 1.92 22.73 -0.19
N ASP A 218 1.18 22.41 0.87
CA ASP A 218 1.62 21.53 1.95
C ASP A 218 0.94 20.16 1.87
N VAL A 219 1.07 19.50 0.71
CA VAL A 219 0.50 18.20 0.42
C VAL A 219 1.54 17.29 -0.22
N GLU A 220 1.55 16.03 0.19
CA GLU A 220 2.35 14.96 -0.40
C GLU A 220 1.47 14.02 -1.24
N VAL A 221 2.08 13.18 -2.06
CA VAL A 221 1.40 12.11 -2.79
C VAL A 221 2.04 10.78 -2.41
N GLU A 222 1.21 9.80 -2.05
CA GLU A 222 1.66 8.44 -1.73
C GLU A 222 0.85 7.44 -2.55
N TRP A 223 1.56 6.49 -3.17
CA TRP A 223 0.99 5.43 -3.98
C TRP A 223 1.15 4.11 -3.27
N CYS A 224 0.08 3.33 -3.22
CA CYS A 224 0.09 2.00 -2.63
C CYS A 224 -0.55 0.97 -3.57
N GLU A 225 -0.06 -0.26 -3.49
CA GLU A 225 -0.65 -1.40 -4.17
C GLU A 225 -1.66 -2.07 -3.23
N ALA A 226 -2.92 -2.10 -3.65
CA ALA A 226 -4.02 -2.70 -2.90
C ALA A 226 -4.95 -3.46 -3.85
N VAL A 227 -5.53 -4.57 -3.39
CA VAL A 227 -6.52 -5.31 -4.19
C VAL A 227 -7.81 -4.48 -4.28
N THR A 228 -8.30 -4.28 -5.50
CA THR A 228 -9.49 -3.46 -5.78
C THR A 228 -10.63 -4.37 -6.27
N PHE A 229 -11.67 -4.67 -5.48
CA PHE A 229 -12.71 -5.63 -5.92
C PHE A 229 -13.80 -4.98 -6.77
N ARG A 230 -14.18 -5.57 -7.92
CA ARG A 230 -15.26 -5.05 -8.79
C ARG A 230 -16.60 -5.15 -8.06
N MET A 231 -17.20 -4.05 -7.63
CA MET A 231 -18.66 -4.02 -7.49
C MET A 231 -19.26 -4.05 -8.90
N GLY A 232 -19.42 -5.26 -9.44
CA GLY A 232 -19.86 -5.47 -10.80
C GLY A 232 -19.60 -6.87 -11.31
N ASP A 233 -19.94 -7.89 -10.53
CA ASP A 233 -20.49 -9.11 -11.09
C ASP A 233 -21.82 -9.36 -10.34
N PRO A 234 -22.99 -9.21 -11.00
CA PRO A 234 -24.19 -9.73 -10.38
C PRO A 234 -23.94 -11.20 -10.15
N ALA A 235 -24.23 -11.67 -8.94
CA ALA A 235 -24.26 -13.07 -8.60
C ALA A 235 -24.76 -13.88 -9.80
N ARG A 236 -24.08 -14.99 -10.10
CA ARG A 236 -24.62 -16.09 -10.92
C ARG A 236 -26.03 -16.42 -10.40
N GLY A 237 -27.01 -15.70 -10.93
CA GLY A 237 -28.42 -15.92 -10.79
C GLY A 237 -28.77 -16.88 -11.90
N VAL A 238 -29.04 -18.11 -11.50
CA VAL A 238 -29.81 -19.05 -12.30
C VAL A 238 -31.17 -18.40 -12.59
N TRP A 239 -31.43 -18.14 -13.87
CA TRP A 239 -32.75 -18.15 -14.50
C TRP A 239 -32.60 -18.78 -15.88
#